data_AF-A0A2N0V2V9-F1
#
_entry.id   AF-A0A2N0V2V9-F1
#
_cell.length_a   1.000
_cell.length_b   1.000
_cell.length_c   1.000
_cell.angle_alpha   90.00
_cell.angle_beta   90.00
_cell.angle_gamma   90.00
#
_symmetry.space_group_name_H-M   'P 1'
#
loop_
_entity.id
_entity.type
_entity.pdbx_description
1 polymer ?
#
loop_
_entity_poly.entity_id
_entity_poly.type
_entity_poly.pdbx_seq_one_letter_code
_entity_poly.pdbx_strand_id
1 'polypeptide(L)' 'MTNEKQHNRPKYSLEFRQDAAKLVLEKGYSQQQAADHLGVSLSAMGRWVRAERKPSATDATMKKTA' A
#
# COMPACT_ATOMS: atom_id res chain seq x y z
N MET A 1 5.77 16.56 24.68
CA MET A 1 6.90 15.93 23.96
C MET A 1 6.34 15.24 22.73
N THR A 2 6.49 15.84 21.55
CA THR A 2 5.99 15.23 20.31
C THR A 2 7.10 15.24 19.28
N ASN A 3 7.22 14.10 18.59
CA ASN A 3 7.62 13.96 17.20
C ASN A 3 8.93 13.20 16.94
N GLU A 4 8.91 11.88 17.15
CA GLU A 4 9.95 10.97 16.67
C GLU A 4 9.35 9.68 16.09
N LYS A 5 8.30 9.79 15.26
CA LYS A 5 7.99 8.67 14.36
C LYS A 5 9.05 8.67 13.27
N GLN A 6 10.13 7.96 13.52
CA GLN A 6 11.10 7.55 12.52
C GLN A 6 10.31 6.93 11.36
N HIS A 7 10.18 7.67 10.27
CA HIS A 7 9.49 7.25 9.06
C HIS A 7 10.40 6.27 8.31
N ASN A 8 10.68 5.12 8.93
CA ASN A 8 11.28 3.99 8.22
C ASN A 8 10.20 3.49 7.27
N ARG A 9 10.17 4.07 6.06
CA ARG A 9 9.21 3.72 5.02
C ARG A 9 9.38 2.22 4.76
N PRO A 10 8.41 1.38 5.14
CA PRO A 10 8.53 -0.04 4.90
C PRO A 10 8.61 -0.22 3.38
N LYS A 11 9.71 -0.79 2.89
CA LYS A 11 9.82 -1.14 1.48
C LYS A 11 8.95 -2.37 1.24
N TYR A 12 7.70 -2.15 0.88
CA TYR A 12 6.80 -3.22 0.47
C TYR A 12 7.17 -3.67 -0.95
N SER A 13 7.53 -4.95 -1.09
CA SER A 13 7.78 -5.57 -2.40
C SER A 13 6.57 -5.48 -3.31
N LEU A 14 6.78 -5.49 -4.63
CA LEU A 14 5.68 -5.45 -5.61
C LEU A 14 4.69 -6.60 -5.38
N GLU A 15 5.23 -7.82 -5.18
CA GLU A 15 4.48 -9.03 -4.83
C GLU A 15 3.55 -8.81 -3.63
N PHE A 16 4.05 -8.15 -2.58
CA PHE A 16 3.28 -7.88 -1.37
C PHE A 16 2.12 -6.90 -1.64
N ARG A 17 2.36 -5.89 -2.46
CA ARG A 17 1.32 -4.91 -2.84
C ARG A 17 0.22 -5.55 -3.68
N GLN A 18 0.60 -6.48 -4.57
CA GLN A 18 -0.34 -7.25 -5.39
C GLN A 18 -1.12 -8.24 -4.56
N ASP A 19 -0.47 -9.00 -3.67
CA ASP A 19 -1.14 -9.92 -2.76
C ASP A 19 -2.17 -9.21 -1.88
N ALA A 20 -1.79 -8.04 -1.34
CA ALA A 20 -2.70 -7.19 -0.58
C ALA A 20 -3.89 -6.68 -1.42
N ALA A 21 -3.66 -6.31 -2.69
CA ALA A 21 -4.72 -5.86 -3.59
C ALA A 21 -5.66 -7.01 -3.99
N LYS A 22 -5.12 -8.19 -4.26
CA LYS A 22 -5.87 -9.43 -4.52
C LYS A 22 -6.69 -9.85 -3.31
N LEU A 23 -6.19 -9.66 -2.10
CA LEU A 23 -6.96 -9.95 -0.88
C LEU A 23 -8.23 -9.08 -0.80
N VAL A 24 -8.18 -7.82 -1.21
CA VAL A 24 -9.38 -6.95 -1.30
C VAL A 24 -10.29 -7.36 -2.46
N LEU A 25 -9.73 -7.66 -3.64
CA LEU A 25 -10.50 -7.90 -4.86
C LEU A 25 -11.09 -9.31 -4.94
N GLU A 26 -10.34 -10.33 -4.55
CA GLU A 26 -10.73 -11.74 -4.64
C GLU A 26 -11.45 -12.24 -3.39
N LYS A 27 -10.95 -11.90 -2.20
CA LYS A 27 -11.56 -12.35 -0.94
C LYS A 27 -12.68 -11.42 -0.44
N GLY A 28 -12.94 -10.31 -1.14
CA GLY A 28 -14.00 -9.37 -0.79
C GLY A 28 -13.74 -8.58 0.51
N TYR A 29 -12.50 -8.55 1.00
CA TYR A 29 -12.17 -7.73 2.16
C TYR A 29 -12.31 -6.24 1.83
N SER A 30 -12.76 -5.46 2.80
CA SER A 30 -12.67 -4.01 2.71
C SER A 30 -11.22 -3.55 2.78
N GLN A 31 -10.88 -2.43 2.14
CA GLN A 31 -9.52 -1.86 2.18
C GLN A 31 -9.02 -1.65 3.62
N GLN A 32 -9.90 -1.31 4.56
CA GLN A 32 -9.58 -1.20 5.98
C GLN A 32 -9.22 -2.56 6.60
N GLN A 33 -10.00 -3.60 6.34
CA GLN A 33 -9.73 -4.94 6.87
C GLN A 33 -8.41 -5.50 6.34
N ALA A 34 -8.14 -5.35 5.04
CA ALA A 34 -6.87 -5.77 4.46
C ALA A 34 -5.70 -4.96 5.03
N ALA A 35 -5.91 -3.65 5.26
CA ALA A 35 -4.91 -2.79 5.88
C ALA A 35 -4.59 -3.23 7.32
N ASP A 36 -5.61 -3.53 8.12
CA ASP A 36 -5.45 -3.99 9.50
C ASP A 36 -4.78 -5.36 9.58
N HIS A 37 -5.22 -6.30 8.73
CA HIS A 37 -4.69 -7.66 8.66
C HIS A 37 -3.21 -7.70 8.24
N LEU A 38 -2.78 -6.79 7.34
CA LEU A 38 -1.40 -6.72 6.85
C LEU A 38 -0.55 -5.70 7.62
N GLY A 39 -1.12 -4.98 8.58
CA GLY A 39 -0.44 -3.91 9.32
C GLY A 39 0.03 -2.76 8.43
N VAL A 40 -0.71 -2.43 7.36
CA VAL A 40 -0.38 -1.36 6.43
C VAL A 40 -1.32 -0.18 6.58
N SER A 41 -0.90 1.00 6.12
CA SER A 41 -1.80 2.16 6.10
C SER A 41 -2.92 2.00 5.08
N LEU A 42 -4.14 2.44 5.42
CA LEU A 42 -5.29 2.48 4.51
C LEU A 42 -4.96 3.22 3.20
N SER A 43 -4.20 4.31 3.28
CA SER A 43 -3.77 5.08 2.11
C SER A 43 -2.85 4.29 1.18
N ALA A 44 -1.96 3.45 1.72
CA ALA A 44 -1.13 2.56 0.91
C ALA A 44 -2.00 1.49 0.23
N MET A 45 -2.93 0.89 0.98
CA MET A 45 -3.85 -0.12 0.45
C MET A 45 -4.71 0.44 -0.70
N GLY A 46 -5.27 1.63 -0.53
CA GLY A 46 -6.03 2.32 -1.59
C GLY A 46 -5.19 2.61 -2.84
N ARG A 47 -3.90 2.90 -2.71
CA ARG A 47 -2.98 3.07 -3.85
C ARG A 47 -2.74 1.74 -4.56
N TRP A 48 -2.54 0.64 -3.84
CA TRP A 48 -2.27 -0.67 -4.43
C TRP A 48 -3.49 -1.25 -5.17
N VAL A 49 -4.69 -1.13 -4.60
CA VAL A 49 -5.93 -1.57 -5.28
C VAL A 49 -6.16 -0.81 -6.58
N ARG A 50 -5.86 0.50 -6.61
CA ARG A 50 -5.94 1.31 -7.84
C ARG A 50 -4.89 0.90 -8.87
N ALA A 51 -3.68 0.58 -8.41
CA ALA A 51 -2.59 0.10 -9.27
C ALA A 51 -2.87 -1.30 -9.85
N GLU A 52 -3.59 -2.17 -9.15
CA GLU A 52 -3.99 -3.48 -9.70
C GLU A 52 -5.12 -3.33 -10.74
N ARG A 53 -6.05 -2.37 -10.52
CA ARG A 53 -7.13 -2.08 -11.49
C ARG A 53 -6.65 -1.38 -12.77
N LYS A 54 -5.53 -0.67 -12.71
CA LYS A 54 -4.89 -0.05 -13.87
C LYS A 54 -3.52 -0.69 -14.04
N PRO A 55 -3.31 -1.61 -15.00
CA PRO A 55 -2.04 -2.34 -15.17
C PRO A 55 -0.84 -1.46 -15.61
N SER A 56 -0.88 -0.14 -15.37
CA SER A 56 0.18 0.79 -15.76
C SER A 56 0.29 1.98 -14.79
N ALA A 57 1.53 2.25 -14.37
CA ALA A 57 2.05 3.56 -13.99
C ALA A 57 2.06 4.02 -12.51
N THR A 58 2.28 3.16 -11.50
CA THR A 58 2.64 3.68 -10.15
C THR A 58 3.72 2.89 -9.42
N ASP A 59 4.89 2.71 -10.01
CA ASP A 59 6.12 2.37 -9.26
C ASP A 59 7.18 3.49 -9.27
N ALA A 60 6.95 4.61 -9.99
CA ALA A 60 7.99 5.62 -10.23
C ALA A 60 8.03 6.80 -9.22
N THR A 61 7.12 6.93 -8.25
CA THR A 61 7.00 8.19 -7.49
C THR A 61 7.49 8.09 -6.05
N MET A 62 8.79 7.85 -5.87
CA MET A 62 9.58 8.37 -4.74
C MET A 62 11.02 8.67 -5.20
N LYS A 63 11.15 9.41 -6.31
CA LYS A 63 12.35 10.20 -6.64
C LYS A 63 11.91 11.65 -6.83
N LYS A 64 12.03 12.45 -5.76
CA LYS A 64 12.19 13.92 -5.72
C LYS A 64 11.60 14.45 -4.41
N THR A 65 12.49 14.91 -3.54
CA THR A 65 12.37 16.18 -2.83
C THR A 65 13.79 16.49 -2.39
N ALA A 66 14.25 17.67 -2.79
CA ALA A 66 15.62 18.17 -2.68
C ALA A 66 16.07 18.31 -1.22
#